data_AF-A0A412G3R5-F1
#
_entry.id   AF-A0A412G3R5-F1
#
_cell.length_a   1.000
_cell.length_b   1.000
_cell.length_c   1.000
_cell.angle_alpha   90.00
_cell.angle_beta   90.00
_cell.angle_gamma   90.00
#
_symmetry.space_group_name_H-M   'P 1'
#
loop_
_entity.id
_entity.type
_entity.pdbx_description
1 polymer ?
#
loop_
_entity_poly.entity_id
_entity_poly.type
_entity_poly.pdbx_seq_one_letter_code
_entity_poly.pdbx_strand_id
1 'polypeptide(L)'
;MEAIVRTRVLDMKSTALFYSEQFFYLFYVLKNEMTVKLGASFEKVKEGQFLIVNRYTLGQCRSDQGCLVQVIQIDAERAAAFYPEIQDLIFKAETLRWKDRSDTFQSGRDQIFLSDCLNFIMEEEPQDKALSCQADFILSLLCLEYTVFNDQLKYYQYMSIEKKDRLFQVLRYLRKDLHEKITLREAAQAAGVTPQHLSTLWKEVFGMSFMDYVMKLRLEQAEKRLFFSDMNITDLILDCGFSDRKSFYRNFHEMYSCSPSQWKQRWRIAPSQYSILDQSQIRPLLSKFRKENNLFEKPMDSMMYRKYQRLSAMSETVLRKMLTVTVDLTDTLSMETESIQPLVMFGYDLLMRWAVRYNWTLRILLPMDFMKYENQAEAYNAVTLDEYVLQSLLRFGRFYLTRWQVDLICQNEKEIVEAEKIQAKLADQGILNVSVLF
;
A
#
# COMPACT_ATOMS: atom_id res chain seq x y z
N MET A 1 11.15 -21.70 8.32
CA MET A 1 11.17 -20.83 7.14
C MET A 1 11.18 -19.40 7.67
N GLU A 2 12.04 -18.52 7.20
CA GLU A 2 12.08 -17.14 7.73
C GLU A 2 10.83 -16.33 7.31
N ALA A 3 10.29 -15.49 8.19
CA ALA A 3 9.04 -14.75 7.93
C ALA A 3 9.16 -13.67 6.84
N ILE A 4 8.05 -13.47 6.10
CA ILE A 4 7.89 -12.47 5.04
C ILE A 4 7.79 -11.05 5.60
N VAL A 5 7.04 -10.91 6.70
CA VAL A 5 6.85 -9.64 7.41
C VAL A 5 7.43 -9.82 8.81
N ARG A 6 8.34 -8.95 9.21
CA ARG A 6 8.94 -8.95 10.54
C ARG A 6 8.66 -7.62 11.21
N THR A 7 8.45 -7.62 12.52
CA THR A 7 8.30 -6.38 13.27
C THR A 7 9.17 -6.35 14.50
N ARG A 8 9.61 -5.15 14.85
CA ARG A 8 10.39 -4.86 16.06
C ARG A 8 10.11 -3.44 16.49
N VAL A 9 10.15 -3.19 17.79
CA VAL A 9 10.10 -1.83 18.32
C VAL A 9 11.49 -1.42 18.76
N LEU A 10 11.92 -0.26 18.28
CA LEU A 10 13.22 0.31 18.60
C LEU A 10 13.04 1.50 19.53
N ASP A 11 13.84 1.57 20.59
CA ASP A 11 14.19 2.84 21.23
C ASP A 11 15.44 3.37 20.51
N MET A 12 15.25 4.37 19.65
CA MET A 12 16.21 4.77 18.63
C MET A 12 16.65 6.23 18.77
N LYS A 13 17.96 6.45 18.86
CA LYS A 13 18.58 7.76 18.65
C LYS A 13 19.08 7.94 17.23
N SER A 14 19.70 6.92 16.64
CA SER A 14 20.12 6.96 15.24
C SER A 14 20.27 5.57 14.64
N THR A 15 20.17 5.49 13.32
CA THR A 15 20.61 4.32 12.56
C THR A 15 21.88 4.64 11.77
N ALA A 16 22.65 3.60 11.44
CA ALA A 16 23.57 3.68 10.32
C ALA A 16 22.81 3.93 9.01
N LEU A 17 23.52 4.39 7.98
CA LEU A 17 22.97 4.41 6.62
C LEU A 17 22.53 3.00 6.25
N PHE A 18 21.28 2.86 5.82
CA PHE A 18 20.70 1.58 5.43
C PHE A 18 20.16 1.67 4.01
N TYR A 19 20.30 0.56 3.30
CA TYR A 19 19.87 0.39 1.93
C TYR A 19 19.45 -1.06 1.76
N SER A 20 18.41 -1.32 0.97
CA SER A 20 17.96 -2.67 0.70
C SER A 20 17.31 -2.79 -0.66
N GLU A 21 17.69 -3.83 -1.40
CA GLU A 21 17.07 -4.23 -2.67
C GLU A 21 15.95 -5.25 -2.43
N GLN A 22 16.03 -5.99 -1.33
CA GLN A 22 15.09 -7.06 -0.96
C GLN A 22 13.94 -6.53 -0.09
N PHE A 23 14.25 -5.59 0.81
CA PHE A 23 13.33 -5.16 1.86
C PHE A 23 12.88 -3.71 1.65
N PHE A 24 11.60 -3.46 1.91
CA PHE A 24 11.11 -2.12 2.25
C PHE A 24 10.64 -2.09 3.71
N TYR A 25 10.55 -0.90 4.26
CA TYR A 25 10.34 -0.68 5.69
C TYR A 25 9.18 0.26 5.92
N LEU A 26 8.36 -0.07 6.91
CA LEU A 26 7.36 0.82 7.47
C LEU A 26 7.83 1.27 8.85
N PHE A 27 7.89 2.57 9.06
CA PHE A 27 8.22 3.16 10.35
C PHE A 27 6.98 3.81 10.93
N TYR A 28 6.54 3.31 12.09
CA TYR A 28 5.42 3.89 12.83
C TYR A 28 5.91 4.48 14.15
N VAL A 29 5.87 5.81 14.27
CA VAL A 29 6.42 6.51 15.43
C VAL A 29 5.42 6.44 16.59
N LEU A 30 5.82 5.71 17.63
CA LEU A 30 5.01 5.45 18.81
C LEU A 30 5.22 6.51 19.90
N LYS A 31 6.38 7.15 19.94
CA LYS A 31 6.69 8.21 20.91
C LYS A 31 7.77 9.17 20.39
N ASN A 32 7.61 10.46 20.68
CA ASN A 32 8.51 11.55 20.25
C ASN A 32 8.54 11.69 18.72
N GLU A 33 9.67 12.09 18.16
CA GLU A 33 9.83 12.35 16.73
C GLU A 33 11.20 11.90 16.22
N MET A 34 11.27 11.63 14.91
CA MET A 34 12.50 11.33 14.21
C MET A 34 12.58 12.12 12.90
N THR A 35 13.80 12.42 12.48
CA THR A 35 14.12 12.88 11.13
C THR A 35 14.65 11.69 10.35
N VAL A 36 14.05 11.45 9.19
CA VAL A 36 14.47 10.41 8.26
C VAL A 36 15.00 11.06 7.00
N LYS A 37 16.27 10.80 6.69
CA LYS A 37 16.86 11.10 5.41
C LYS A 37 16.41 10.03 4.41
N LEU A 38 15.86 10.43 3.27
CA LEU A 38 15.52 9.55 2.15
C LEU A 38 16.10 10.13 0.86
N GLY A 39 17.22 9.58 0.40
CA GLY A 39 17.99 10.17 -0.69
C GLY A 39 18.35 11.64 -0.39
N ALA A 40 17.81 12.57 -1.19
CA ALA A 40 18.02 14.00 -1.02
C ALA A 40 17.05 14.69 -0.05
N SER A 41 15.91 14.07 0.30
CA SER A 41 14.90 14.69 1.17
C SER A 41 15.09 14.34 2.64
N PHE A 42 14.54 15.21 3.50
CA PHE A 42 14.48 15.02 4.95
C PHE A 42 13.03 15.10 5.39
N GLU A 43 12.53 13.97 5.87
CA GLU A 43 11.16 13.86 6.38
C GLU A 43 11.19 13.91 7.91
N LYS A 44 10.37 14.78 8.50
CA LYS A 44 10.19 14.83 9.95
C LYS A 44 8.92 14.06 10.30
N VAL A 45 9.09 12.94 11.00
CA VAL A 45 8.00 12.03 11.38
C VAL A 45 7.75 12.14 12.87
N LYS A 46 6.57 12.62 13.23
CA LYS A 46 6.11 12.83 14.60
C LYS A 46 5.35 11.62 15.14
N GLU A 47 5.11 11.62 16.44
CA GLU A 47 4.25 10.66 17.11
C GLU A 47 2.89 10.48 16.41
N GLY A 48 2.50 9.22 16.23
CA GLY A 48 1.30 8.83 15.50
C GLY A 48 1.44 8.89 13.97
N GLN A 49 2.58 9.35 13.43
CA GLN A 49 2.81 9.36 11.98
C GLN A 49 3.56 8.12 11.50
N PHE A 50 3.37 7.86 10.22
CA PHE A 50 3.84 6.69 9.52
C PHE A 50 4.67 7.10 8.32
N LEU A 51 5.77 6.40 8.06
CA LEU A 51 6.65 6.63 6.92
C LEU A 51 6.98 5.31 6.25
N ILE A 52 6.92 5.29 4.92
CA ILE A 52 7.36 4.16 4.11
C ILE A 52 8.73 4.45 3.51
N VAL A 53 9.67 3.54 3.71
CA VAL A 53 10.97 3.56 3.04
C VAL A 53 11.01 2.44 2.01
N ASN A 54 10.89 2.82 0.74
CA ASN A 54 10.87 1.89 -0.38
C ASN A 54 12.22 1.18 -0.58
N ARG A 55 12.17 0.09 -1.34
CA ARG A 55 13.38 -0.57 -1.84
C ARG A 55 14.21 0.40 -2.67
N TYR A 56 15.50 0.13 -2.75
CA TYR A 56 16.47 0.97 -3.46
C TYR A 56 16.62 2.40 -2.92
N THR A 57 15.99 2.73 -1.80
CA THR A 57 16.11 4.04 -1.16
C THR A 57 17.20 4.01 -0.10
N LEU A 58 18.20 4.89 -0.20
CA LEU A 58 19.18 5.09 0.85
C LEU A 58 18.55 5.90 1.99
N GLY A 59 18.54 5.31 3.18
CA GLY A 59 17.91 5.87 4.36
C GLY A 59 18.86 6.09 5.52
N GLN A 60 18.55 7.08 6.36
CA GLN A 60 19.07 7.17 7.72
C GLN A 60 18.03 7.79 8.64
N CYS A 61 17.85 7.23 9.83
CA CYS A 61 16.95 7.77 10.84
C CYS A 61 17.77 8.39 11.98
N ARG A 62 17.30 9.52 12.52
CA ARG A 62 17.88 10.18 13.69
C ARG A 62 16.79 10.81 14.55
N SER A 63 16.99 10.82 15.87
CA SER A 63 16.18 11.54 16.84
C SER A 63 17.10 12.15 17.89
N ASP A 64 16.94 13.46 18.13
CA ASP A 64 17.76 14.17 19.13
C ASP A 64 17.33 13.85 20.57
N GLN A 65 16.06 13.49 20.79
CA GLN A 65 15.50 13.16 22.12
C GLN A 65 15.41 11.64 22.37
N GLY A 66 15.72 10.82 21.35
CA GLY A 66 15.34 9.40 21.32
C GLY A 66 13.88 9.23 20.89
N CYS A 67 13.61 8.19 20.12
CA CYS A 67 12.31 7.95 19.49
C CYS A 67 11.93 6.49 19.64
N LEU A 68 10.68 6.24 20.07
CA LEU A 68 10.12 4.90 20.08
C LEU A 68 9.45 4.66 18.73
N VAL A 69 9.94 3.69 17.97
CA VAL A 69 9.45 3.43 16.61
C VAL A 69 9.24 1.95 16.37
N GLN A 70 8.05 1.58 15.91
CA GLN A 70 7.82 0.27 15.34
C GLN A 70 8.38 0.25 13.92
N VAL A 71 9.23 -0.74 13.64
CA VAL A 71 9.76 -1.01 12.31
C VAL A 71 9.14 -2.30 11.80
N ILE A 72 8.37 -2.22 10.73
CA ILE A 72 7.86 -3.38 10.00
C ILE A 72 8.72 -3.54 8.75
N GLN A 73 9.42 -4.65 8.65
CA GLN A 73 10.28 -5.00 7.52
C GLN A 73 9.54 -6.03 6.67
N ILE A 74 9.45 -5.77 5.36
CA ILE A 74 8.76 -6.66 4.42
C ILE A 74 9.75 -7.15 3.37
N ASP A 75 9.88 -8.47 3.24
CA ASP A 75 10.64 -9.14 2.19
C ASP A 75 9.84 -9.14 0.88
N ALA A 76 10.21 -8.27 -0.05
CA ALA A 76 9.48 -8.15 -1.32
C ALA A 76 9.69 -9.37 -2.24
N GLU A 77 10.82 -10.08 -2.13
CA GLU A 77 11.06 -11.27 -2.94
C GLU A 77 10.14 -12.41 -2.51
N ARG A 78 10.02 -12.64 -1.21
CA ARG A 78 9.10 -13.67 -0.69
C ARG A 78 7.65 -13.25 -0.79
N ALA A 79 7.33 -11.98 -0.53
CA ALA A 79 5.98 -11.46 -0.71
C ALA A 79 5.50 -11.60 -2.16
N ALA A 80 6.41 -11.58 -3.15
CA ALA A 80 6.08 -11.76 -4.56
C ALA A 80 5.45 -13.13 -4.89
N ALA A 81 5.64 -14.15 -4.04
CA ALA A 81 4.93 -15.43 -4.19
C ALA A 81 3.40 -15.30 -4.00
N PHE A 82 2.96 -14.25 -3.30
CA PHE A 82 1.56 -13.96 -3.01
C PHE A 82 1.06 -12.69 -3.71
N TYR A 83 1.96 -11.72 -3.95
CA TYR A 83 1.72 -10.43 -4.56
C TYR A 83 2.81 -10.13 -5.62
N PRO A 84 2.76 -10.73 -6.81
CA PRO A 84 3.83 -10.60 -7.80
C PRO A 84 4.20 -9.15 -8.14
N GLU A 85 3.21 -8.25 -8.16
CA GLU A 85 3.37 -6.82 -8.42
C GLU A 85 4.14 -6.08 -7.32
N ILE A 86 4.24 -6.63 -6.10
CA ILE A 86 4.88 -5.97 -4.96
C ILE A 86 6.34 -5.63 -5.24
N GLN A 87 6.98 -6.38 -6.13
CA GLN A 87 8.31 -6.03 -6.57
C GLN A 87 8.26 -4.66 -7.23
N ASP A 88 7.41 -4.46 -8.23
CA ASP A 88 7.32 -3.24 -9.07
C ASP A 88 6.70 -2.03 -8.38
N LEU A 89 6.04 -2.24 -7.23
CA LEU A 89 5.32 -1.19 -6.54
C LEU A 89 6.26 -0.21 -5.81
N ILE A 90 5.89 1.07 -5.92
CA ILE A 90 6.42 2.16 -5.09
C ILE A 90 5.29 2.59 -4.18
N PHE A 91 5.55 2.54 -2.89
CA PHE A 91 4.60 2.90 -1.86
C PHE A 91 4.79 4.35 -1.43
N LYS A 92 3.69 5.04 -1.16
CA LYS A 92 3.72 6.41 -0.66
C LYS A 92 2.58 6.61 0.34
N ALA A 93 2.93 7.17 1.49
CA ALA A 93 2.01 7.64 2.51
C ALA A 93 2.68 8.81 3.25
N GLU A 94 2.03 9.97 3.28
CA GLU A 94 2.55 11.17 3.95
C GLU A 94 2.17 11.21 5.44
N THR A 95 0.91 10.90 5.74
CA THR A 95 0.40 10.71 7.10
C THR A 95 -0.78 9.76 7.06
N LEU A 96 -0.90 8.92 8.09
CA LEU A 96 -2.02 8.00 8.31
C LEU A 96 -2.82 8.39 9.56
N ARG A 97 -2.58 9.58 10.13
CA ARG A 97 -3.33 10.05 11.30
C ARG A 97 -4.74 10.41 10.87
N TRP A 98 -5.71 9.86 11.59
CA TRP A 98 -7.14 10.13 11.35
C TRP A 98 -7.49 11.64 11.37
N LYS A 99 -6.82 12.42 12.24
CA LYS A 99 -7.01 13.88 12.36
C LYS A 99 -6.48 14.68 11.16
N ASP A 100 -5.57 14.09 10.38
CA ASP A 100 -5.00 14.73 9.19
C ASP A 100 -5.84 14.45 7.94
N ARG A 101 -6.84 13.56 8.03
CA ARG A 101 -7.74 13.20 6.94
C ARG A 101 -9.04 13.97 7.07
N SER A 102 -9.47 14.59 5.98
CA SER A 102 -10.82 15.15 5.86
C SER A 102 -11.87 14.11 5.47
N ASP A 103 -11.44 12.95 4.95
CA ASP A 103 -12.29 11.89 4.43
C ASP A 103 -12.43 10.75 5.44
N THR A 104 -13.68 10.45 5.85
CA THR A 104 -14.01 9.46 6.87
C THR A 104 -13.61 8.03 6.45
N PHE A 105 -13.73 7.69 5.16
CA PHE A 105 -13.38 6.37 4.66
C PHE A 105 -11.87 6.12 4.75
N GLN A 106 -11.06 7.04 4.24
CA GLN A 106 -9.60 6.98 4.31
C GLN A 106 -9.12 7.00 5.75
N SER A 107 -9.75 7.81 6.60
CA SER A 107 -9.50 7.85 8.04
C SER A 107 -9.75 6.48 8.70
N GLY A 108 -10.90 5.85 8.42
CA GLY A 108 -11.23 4.52 8.91
C GLY A 108 -10.25 3.45 8.39
N ARG A 109 -9.97 3.43 7.09
CA ARG A 109 -8.95 2.55 6.47
C ARG A 109 -7.60 2.67 7.18
N ASP A 110 -7.12 3.90 7.35
CA ASP A 110 -5.82 4.20 7.94
C ASP A 110 -5.78 3.75 9.41
N GLN A 111 -6.85 3.96 10.18
CA GLN A 111 -6.98 3.44 11.55
C GLN A 111 -6.89 1.91 11.60
N ILE A 112 -7.56 1.19 10.71
CA ILE A 112 -7.48 -0.27 10.63
C ILE A 112 -6.06 -0.71 10.34
N PHE A 113 -5.45 -0.15 9.28
CA PHE A 113 -4.12 -0.52 8.85
C PHE A 113 -3.09 -0.31 9.96
N LEU A 114 -3.14 0.83 10.64
CA LEU A 114 -2.27 1.13 11.78
C LEU A 114 -2.55 0.20 12.97
N SER A 115 -3.81 -0.13 13.23
CA SER A 115 -4.18 -1.05 14.32
C SER A 115 -3.60 -2.44 14.07
N ASP A 116 -3.72 -2.99 12.86
CA ASP A 116 -3.17 -4.29 12.52
C ASP A 116 -1.65 -4.29 12.49
N CYS A 117 -1.01 -3.19 12.05
CA CYS A 117 0.41 -2.99 12.22
C CYS A 117 0.83 -3.12 13.69
N LEU A 118 0.14 -2.46 14.63
CA LEU A 118 0.43 -2.55 16.06
C LEU A 118 0.16 -3.95 16.63
N ASN A 119 -0.93 -4.58 16.20
CA ASN A 119 -1.31 -5.91 16.67
C ASN A 119 -0.28 -6.96 16.27
N PHE A 120 0.38 -6.79 15.12
CA PHE A 120 1.46 -7.64 14.65
C PHE A 120 2.66 -7.66 15.61
N ILE A 121 2.89 -6.62 16.44
CA ILE A 121 3.94 -6.61 17.48
C ILE A 121 3.70 -7.71 18.51
N MET A 122 2.43 -7.97 18.80
CA MET A 122 1.98 -8.88 19.84
C MET A 122 1.71 -10.29 19.29
N GLU A 123 1.74 -10.49 17.97
CA GLU A 123 1.51 -11.79 17.35
C GLU A 123 2.79 -12.65 17.45
N GLU A 124 2.65 -13.91 17.87
CA GLU A 124 3.72 -14.89 17.75
C GLU A 124 3.75 -15.39 16.30
N GLU A 125 4.93 -15.41 15.66
CA GLU A 125 5.05 -15.88 14.28
C GLU A 125 4.56 -17.34 14.17
N PRO A 126 3.56 -17.64 13.32
CA PRO A 126 3.09 -19.00 13.15
C PRO A 126 4.21 -19.84 12.51
N GLN A 127 4.70 -20.84 13.24
CA GLN A 127 5.84 -21.67 12.82
C GLN A 127 5.58 -22.45 11.51
N ASP A 128 4.31 -22.72 11.20
CA ASP A 128 3.90 -23.63 10.12
C ASP A 128 3.32 -22.93 8.86
N LYS A 129 3.17 -21.61 8.86
CA LYS A 129 2.62 -20.87 7.71
C LYS A 129 3.65 -19.94 7.08
N ALA A 130 3.76 -19.98 5.75
CA ALA A 130 4.61 -19.06 5.00
C ALA A 130 4.16 -17.60 5.12
N LEU A 131 2.86 -17.35 5.30
CA LEU A 131 2.25 -16.03 5.48
C LEU A 131 1.11 -16.10 6.50
N SER A 132 1.15 -15.29 7.56
CA SER A 132 0.06 -15.18 8.55
C SER A 132 -1.11 -14.39 7.97
N CYS A 133 -2.32 -14.55 8.53
CA CYS A 133 -3.49 -13.79 8.08
C CYS A 133 -3.31 -12.27 8.25
N GLN A 134 -2.66 -11.84 9.34
CA GLN A 134 -2.37 -10.42 9.58
C GLN A 134 -1.34 -9.89 8.59
N ALA A 135 -0.28 -10.65 8.33
CA ALA A 135 0.72 -10.29 7.33
C ALA A 135 0.10 -10.19 5.92
N ASP A 136 -0.76 -11.14 5.54
CA ASP A 136 -1.49 -11.10 4.26
C ASP A 136 -2.38 -9.83 4.19
N PHE A 137 -3.10 -9.49 5.27
CA PHE A 137 -3.90 -8.26 5.32
C PHE A 137 -3.08 -6.98 5.14
N ILE A 138 -1.96 -6.84 5.87
CA ILE A 138 -1.04 -5.69 5.75
C ILE A 138 -0.54 -5.55 4.32
N LEU A 139 -0.06 -6.64 3.71
CA LEU A 139 0.44 -6.63 2.33
C LEU A 139 -0.65 -6.25 1.34
N SER A 140 -1.86 -6.76 1.54
CA SER A 140 -2.99 -6.47 0.66
C SER A 140 -3.37 -4.99 0.65
N LEU A 141 -3.49 -4.39 1.83
CA LEU A 141 -3.79 -2.97 1.97
C LEU A 141 -2.68 -2.09 1.42
N LEU A 142 -1.41 -2.42 1.68
CA LEU A 142 -0.27 -1.72 1.08
C LEU A 142 -0.35 -1.70 -0.44
N CYS A 143 -0.51 -2.88 -1.05
CA CYS A 143 -0.62 -3.02 -2.49
C CYS A 143 -1.85 -2.30 -3.04
N LEU A 144 -2.96 -2.25 -2.30
CA LEU A 144 -4.22 -1.65 -2.76
C LEU A 144 -4.30 -0.15 -2.62
N GLU A 145 -3.83 0.39 -1.53
CA GLU A 145 -4.24 1.72 -1.06
C GLU A 145 -3.03 2.67 -1.00
N TYR A 146 -1.86 2.17 -0.61
CA TYR A 146 -0.70 3.02 -0.30
C TYR A 146 0.36 3.05 -1.41
N THR A 147 -0.06 2.91 -2.67
CA THR A 147 0.83 3.00 -3.84
C THR A 147 0.91 4.43 -4.35
N VAL A 148 2.03 4.80 -4.97
CA VAL A 148 2.18 6.13 -5.61
C VAL A 148 1.07 6.43 -6.63
N PHE A 149 0.52 5.38 -7.26
CA PHE A 149 -0.60 5.49 -8.20
C PHE A 149 -1.85 6.08 -7.53
N ASN A 150 -2.13 5.72 -6.29
CA ASN A 150 -3.33 6.17 -5.58
C ASN A 150 -3.10 7.48 -4.82
N ASP A 151 -1.85 7.83 -4.52
CA ASP A 151 -1.50 9.06 -3.80
C ASP A 151 -1.82 10.32 -4.61
N GLN A 152 -1.51 10.31 -5.91
CA GLN A 152 -1.73 11.46 -6.80
C GLN A 152 -3.17 11.55 -7.32
N LEU A 153 -3.86 10.41 -7.43
CA LEU A 153 -5.26 10.33 -7.85
C LEU A 153 -6.16 10.59 -6.63
N LYS A 154 -6.14 11.83 -6.12
CA LYS A 154 -6.75 12.28 -4.85
C LYS A 154 -8.27 12.06 -4.68
N TYR A 155 -8.95 11.52 -5.68
CA TYR A 155 -10.38 11.24 -5.63
C TYR A 155 -10.69 9.96 -6.35
N TYR A 156 -10.77 8.82 -5.64
CA TYR A 156 -11.48 7.59 -6.03
C TYR A 156 -11.27 7.06 -7.47
N GLN A 157 -10.33 7.62 -8.23
CA GLN A 157 -10.09 7.34 -9.62
C GLN A 157 -9.17 6.15 -9.65
N TYR A 158 -9.80 4.99 -9.62
CA TYR A 158 -9.13 3.75 -9.94
C TYR A 158 -8.46 3.89 -11.29
N MET A 159 -7.14 3.84 -11.28
CA MET A 159 -6.40 3.63 -12.51
C MET A 159 -6.77 2.25 -13.05
N SER A 160 -7.21 2.18 -14.31
CA SER A 160 -7.55 0.92 -14.96
C SER A 160 -6.39 -0.06 -14.91
N ILE A 161 -6.70 -1.35 -14.90
CA ILE A 161 -5.70 -2.43 -14.89
C ILE A 161 -4.72 -2.24 -16.06
N GLU A 162 -5.22 -1.95 -17.25
CA GLU A 162 -4.40 -1.69 -18.43
C GLU A 162 -3.40 -0.54 -18.23
N LYS A 163 -3.84 0.56 -17.59
CA LYS A 163 -2.94 1.69 -17.28
C LYS A 163 -1.88 1.28 -16.25
N LYS A 164 -2.25 0.51 -15.22
CA LYS A 164 -1.30 -0.02 -14.22
C LYS A 164 -0.31 -0.98 -14.86
N ASP A 165 -0.76 -1.90 -15.70
CA ASP A 165 0.09 -2.86 -16.42
C ASP A 165 1.10 -2.15 -17.32
N ARG A 166 0.66 -1.12 -18.05
CA ARG A 166 1.55 -0.26 -18.84
C ARG A 166 2.61 0.40 -17.96
N LEU A 167 2.23 0.95 -16.81
CA LEU A 167 3.19 1.55 -15.87
C LEU A 167 4.16 0.52 -15.28
N PHE A 168 3.68 -0.67 -14.93
CA PHE A 168 4.53 -1.76 -14.46
C PHE A 168 5.52 -2.22 -15.54
N GLN A 169 5.11 -2.28 -16.81
CA GLN A 169 6.00 -2.56 -17.92
C GLN A 169 7.11 -1.50 -18.02
N VAL A 170 6.78 -0.21 -17.84
CA VAL A 170 7.79 0.85 -17.80
C VAL A 170 8.70 0.76 -16.57
N LEU A 171 8.15 0.49 -15.38
CA LEU A 171 8.94 0.33 -14.15
C LEU A 171 9.90 -0.87 -14.26
N ARG A 172 9.45 -1.99 -14.83
CA ARG A 172 10.31 -3.14 -15.14
C ARG A 172 11.38 -2.80 -16.17
N TYR A 173 11.04 -2.01 -17.19
CA TYR A 173 12.02 -1.50 -18.14
C TYR A 173 13.10 -0.66 -17.43
N LEU A 174 12.72 0.19 -16.47
CA LEU A 174 13.65 1.01 -15.68
C LEU A 174 14.51 0.20 -14.69
N ARG A 175 14.17 -1.06 -14.41
CA ARG A 175 15.04 -1.96 -13.62
C ARG A 175 16.24 -2.50 -14.38
N LYS A 176 16.27 -2.33 -15.70
CA LYS A 176 17.47 -2.62 -16.48
C LYS A 176 18.62 -1.75 -15.97
N ASP A 177 19.83 -2.13 -16.35
CA ASP A 177 21.02 -1.38 -15.94
C ASP A 177 20.91 0.09 -16.37
N LEU A 178 20.87 0.99 -15.37
CA LEU A 178 20.76 2.44 -15.57
C LEU A 178 21.98 3.02 -16.31
N HIS A 179 23.06 2.25 -16.41
CA HIS A 179 24.22 2.51 -17.25
C HIS A 179 23.85 2.64 -18.74
N GLU A 180 22.88 1.86 -19.22
CA GLU A 180 22.47 1.90 -20.61
C GLU A 180 21.69 3.19 -20.96
N LYS A 181 21.60 3.48 -22.26
CA LYS A 181 20.81 4.61 -22.75
C LYS A 181 19.33 4.29 -22.56
N ILE A 182 18.69 5.03 -21.65
CA ILE A 182 17.25 4.94 -21.42
C ILE A 182 16.56 6.09 -22.15
N THR A 183 15.63 5.77 -23.05
CA THR A 183 14.81 6.77 -23.74
C THR A 183 13.32 6.61 -23.47
N LEU A 184 12.57 7.72 -23.54
CA LEU A 184 11.10 7.70 -23.49
C LEU A 184 10.50 6.83 -24.61
N ARG A 185 11.15 6.78 -25.78
CA ARG A 185 10.68 5.99 -26.93
C ARG A 185 10.72 4.49 -26.64
N GLU A 186 11.83 4.00 -26.10
CA GLU A 186 11.97 2.58 -25.74
C GLU A 186 11.04 2.21 -24.59
N ALA A 187 10.89 3.09 -23.59
CA ALA A 187 9.95 2.90 -22.50
C ALA A 187 8.50 2.80 -23.01
N ALA A 188 8.10 3.68 -23.93
CA ALA A 188 6.77 3.67 -24.53
C ALA A 188 6.55 2.40 -25.37
N GLN A 189 7.57 1.97 -26.12
CA GLN A 189 7.53 0.72 -26.87
C GLN A 189 7.38 -0.50 -25.95
N ALA A 190 8.10 -0.55 -24.82
CA ALA A 190 7.97 -1.61 -23.83
C ALA A 190 6.56 -1.68 -23.23
N ALA A 191 5.86 -0.54 -23.15
CA ALA A 191 4.50 -0.43 -22.67
C ALA A 191 3.40 -0.51 -23.76
N GLY A 192 3.78 -0.70 -25.02
CA GLY A 192 2.83 -0.76 -26.15
C GLY A 192 2.05 0.54 -26.41
N VAL A 193 2.63 1.71 -26.08
CA VAL A 193 1.98 3.02 -26.24
C VAL A 193 2.86 4.02 -26.99
N THR A 194 2.28 5.15 -27.38
CA THR A 194 3.05 6.25 -27.98
C THR A 194 3.88 7.00 -26.92
N PRO A 195 5.04 7.60 -27.29
CA PRO A 195 5.84 8.39 -26.37
C PRO A 195 5.05 9.54 -25.71
N GLN A 196 4.14 10.17 -26.47
CA GLN A 196 3.28 11.24 -25.97
C GLN A 196 2.32 10.73 -24.88
N HIS A 197 1.66 9.59 -25.12
CA HIS A 197 0.77 8.99 -24.13
C HIS A 197 1.51 8.61 -22.86
N LEU A 198 2.69 8.00 -22.98
CA LEU A 198 3.52 7.67 -21.82
C LEU A 198 3.95 8.94 -21.06
N SER A 199 4.37 10.00 -21.76
CA SER A 199 4.79 11.23 -21.10
C SER A 199 3.68 11.85 -20.24
N THR A 200 2.44 11.87 -20.75
CA THR A 200 1.29 12.38 -20.01
C THR A 200 0.98 11.50 -18.81
N LEU A 201 0.82 10.19 -19.03
CA LEU A 201 0.52 9.22 -17.98
C LEU A 201 1.58 9.22 -16.88
N TRP A 202 2.87 9.31 -17.25
CA TRP A 202 3.96 9.33 -16.28
C TRP A 202 3.93 10.58 -15.41
N LYS A 203 3.71 11.75 -16.01
CA LYS A 203 3.66 13.01 -15.28
C LYS A 203 2.45 13.09 -14.35
N GLU A 204 1.30 12.54 -14.76
CA GLU A 204 0.10 12.43 -13.92
C GLU A 204 0.36 11.59 -12.66
N VAL A 205 1.14 10.51 -12.79
CA VAL A 205 1.37 9.55 -11.70
C VAL A 205 2.53 9.92 -10.80
N PHE A 206 3.64 10.38 -11.36
CA PHE A 206 4.88 10.63 -10.63
C PHE A 206 5.13 12.11 -10.37
N GLY A 207 4.30 13.01 -10.91
CA GLY A 207 4.44 14.46 -10.75
C GLY A 207 5.64 15.08 -11.49
N MET A 208 6.45 14.28 -12.19
CA MET A 208 7.66 14.70 -12.90
C MET A 208 7.75 14.04 -14.28
N SER A 209 8.62 14.56 -15.16
CA SER A 209 8.80 13.93 -16.47
C SER A 209 9.53 12.58 -16.36
N PHE A 210 9.34 11.71 -17.35
CA PHE A 210 10.04 10.42 -17.40
C PHE A 210 11.56 10.58 -17.37
N MET A 211 12.11 11.55 -18.11
CA MET A 211 13.55 11.76 -18.13
C MET A 211 14.09 12.36 -16.82
N ASP A 212 13.31 13.21 -16.14
CA ASP A 212 13.69 13.69 -14.80
C ASP A 212 13.70 12.54 -13.79
N TYR A 213 12.75 11.60 -13.91
CA TYR A 213 12.72 10.41 -13.07
C TYR A 213 13.93 9.49 -13.32
N VAL A 214 14.30 9.27 -14.59
CA VAL A 214 15.53 8.52 -14.94
C VAL A 214 16.77 9.22 -14.37
N MET A 215 16.84 10.55 -14.49
CA MET A 215 17.93 11.34 -13.91
C MET A 215 18.00 11.16 -12.39
N LYS A 216 16.85 11.19 -11.72
CA LYS A 216 16.74 10.94 -10.28
C LYS A 216 17.25 9.55 -9.89
N LEU A 217 16.80 8.49 -10.57
CA LEU A 217 17.28 7.14 -10.29
C LEU A 217 18.80 7.00 -10.46
N ARG A 218 19.37 7.64 -11.49
CA ARG A 218 20.83 7.64 -11.71
C ARG A 218 21.59 8.36 -10.61
N LEU A 219 21.05 9.46 -10.09
CA LEU A 219 21.63 10.19 -8.96
C LEU A 219 21.52 9.41 -7.65
N GLU A 220 20.40 8.73 -7.41
CA GLU A 220 20.21 7.83 -6.24
C GLU A 220 21.18 6.63 -6.30
N GLN A 221 21.40 6.07 -7.49
CA GLN A 221 22.42 5.03 -7.71
C GLN A 221 23.84 5.56 -7.45
N ALA A 222 24.14 6.78 -7.91
CA ALA A 222 25.41 7.43 -7.62
C ALA A 222 25.60 7.64 -6.11
N GLU A 223 24.55 8.10 -5.42
CA GLU A 223 24.56 8.23 -3.97
C GLU A 223 24.87 6.91 -3.27
N LYS A 224 24.18 5.82 -3.62
CA LYS A 224 24.47 4.48 -3.09
C LYS A 224 25.94 4.12 -3.29
N ARG A 225 26.46 4.28 -4.52
CA ARG A 225 27.84 3.91 -4.86
C ARG A 225 28.90 4.76 -4.14
N LEU A 226 28.59 6.01 -3.79
CA LEU A 226 29.48 6.85 -2.99
C LEU A 226 29.76 6.26 -1.60
N PHE A 227 28.77 5.58 -1.00
CA PHE A 227 28.88 5.02 0.35
C PHE A 227 29.30 3.55 0.37
N PHE A 228 28.85 2.77 -0.59
CA PHE A 228 29.05 1.31 -0.59
C PHE A 228 30.07 0.81 -1.62
N SER A 229 30.75 1.71 -2.33
CA SER A 229 31.86 1.33 -3.20
C SER A 229 33.07 2.25 -3.02
N ASP A 230 34.24 1.71 -3.35
CA ASP A 230 35.53 2.43 -3.40
C ASP A 230 35.85 2.95 -4.81
N MET A 231 34.86 2.96 -5.69
CA MET A 231 35.01 3.42 -7.07
C MET A 231 35.42 4.91 -7.08
N ASN A 232 36.36 5.27 -7.95
CA ASN A 232 36.71 6.66 -8.13
C ASN A 232 35.53 7.42 -8.77
N ILE A 233 35.45 8.73 -8.53
CA ILE A 233 34.30 9.53 -8.94
C ILE A 233 34.09 9.55 -10.46
N THR A 234 35.14 9.37 -11.26
CA THR A 234 35.02 9.36 -12.73
C THR A 234 34.29 8.12 -13.20
N ASP A 235 34.73 6.96 -12.73
CA ASP A 235 34.16 5.67 -13.11
C ASP A 235 32.73 5.58 -12.60
N LEU A 236 32.46 6.10 -11.40
CA LEU A 236 31.11 6.17 -10.82
C LEU A 236 30.14 6.96 -11.71
N ILE A 237 30.58 8.10 -12.24
CA ILE A 237 29.75 8.93 -13.13
C ILE A 237 29.37 8.16 -14.40
N LEU A 238 30.35 7.51 -15.03
CA LEU A 238 30.12 6.74 -16.25
C LEU A 238 29.21 5.55 -15.98
N ASP A 239 29.49 4.81 -14.92
CA ASP A 239 28.73 3.64 -14.49
C ASP A 239 27.26 3.98 -14.15
N CYS A 240 26.98 5.18 -13.63
CA CYS A 240 25.62 5.65 -13.40
C CYS A 240 24.91 6.15 -14.68
N GLY A 241 25.51 6.00 -15.87
CA GLY A 241 24.92 6.33 -17.17
C GLY A 241 25.00 7.80 -17.57
N PHE A 242 25.86 8.60 -16.93
CA PHE A 242 26.09 10.00 -17.31
C PHE A 242 27.12 10.10 -18.44
N SER A 243 26.75 10.81 -19.51
CA SER A 243 27.62 11.04 -20.67
C SER A 243 28.80 11.96 -20.39
N ASP A 244 28.66 12.87 -19.42
CA ASP A 244 29.69 13.83 -19.07
C ASP A 244 29.64 14.26 -17.60
N ARG A 245 30.82 14.60 -17.06
CA ARG A 245 30.97 14.98 -15.65
C ARG A 245 30.23 16.28 -15.33
N LYS A 246 30.17 17.25 -16.25
CA LYS A 246 29.58 18.57 -15.99
C LYS A 246 28.08 18.44 -15.72
N SER A 247 27.38 17.64 -16.53
CA SER A 247 25.98 17.30 -16.34
C SER A 247 25.74 16.60 -15.00
N PHE A 248 26.57 15.62 -14.65
CA PHE A 248 26.47 14.94 -13.35
C PHE A 248 26.62 15.91 -12.17
N TYR A 249 27.70 16.68 -12.10
CA TYR A 249 27.93 17.59 -10.98
C TYR A 249 26.84 18.65 -10.84
N ARG A 250 26.32 19.16 -11.97
CA ARG A 250 25.19 20.08 -11.97
C ARG A 250 23.94 19.42 -11.36
N ASN A 251 23.51 18.29 -11.91
CA ASN A 251 22.27 17.65 -11.48
C ASN A 251 22.40 17.09 -10.04
N PHE A 252 23.58 16.60 -9.65
CA PHE A 252 23.86 16.17 -8.27
C PHE A 252 23.77 17.35 -7.30
N HIS A 253 24.34 18.50 -7.67
CA HIS A 253 24.25 19.70 -6.84
C HIS A 253 22.82 20.23 -6.75
N GLU A 254 22.07 20.23 -7.85
CA GLU A 254 20.65 20.60 -7.86
C GLU A 254 19.82 19.70 -6.94
N MET A 255 20.09 18.39 -6.92
CA MET A 255 19.37 17.43 -6.09
C MET A 255 19.78 17.46 -4.62
N TYR A 256 21.08 17.41 -4.33
CA TYR A 256 21.61 17.22 -2.97
C TYR A 256 22.14 18.51 -2.33
N SER A 257 22.09 19.65 -3.04
CA SER A 257 22.58 20.96 -2.60
C SER A 257 24.07 20.97 -2.17
N CYS A 258 24.87 20.01 -2.64
CA CYS A 258 26.31 19.91 -2.36
C CYS A 258 27.02 19.05 -3.42
N SER A 259 28.35 18.97 -3.36
CA SER A 259 29.13 18.07 -4.22
C SER A 259 29.13 16.62 -3.68
N PRO A 260 29.37 15.61 -4.53
CA PRO A 260 29.52 14.21 -4.12
C PRO A 260 30.49 13.99 -2.96
N SER A 261 31.65 14.66 -2.99
CA SER A 261 32.67 14.55 -1.95
C SER A 261 32.20 15.14 -0.61
N GLN A 262 31.55 16.31 -0.66
CA GLN A 262 30.93 16.92 0.53
C GLN A 262 29.82 16.04 1.08
N TRP A 263 29.01 15.44 0.20
CA TRP A 263 27.95 14.51 0.58
C TRP A 263 28.50 13.28 1.32
N LYS A 264 29.54 12.63 0.77
CA LYS A 264 30.22 11.49 1.40
C LYS A 264 30.81 11.85 2.76
N GLN A 265 31.36 13.06 2.90
CA GLN A 265 31.91 13.54 4.18
C GLN A 265 30.81 13.82 5.22
N ARG A 266 29.69 14.42 4.80
CA ARG A 266 28.56 14.78 5.68
C ARG A 266 27.90 13.55 6.28
N TRP A 267 27.74 12.49 5.48
CA TRP A 267 27.00 11.28 5.86
C TRP A 267 27.93 10.09 6.14
N ARG A 268 29.04 10.33 6.83
CA ARG A 268 29.89 9.24 7.33
C ARG A 268 29.04 8.26 8.14
N ILE A 269 29.36 6.97 8.01
CA ILE A 269 28.67 5.87 8.69
C ILE A 269 28.69 6.13 10.20
N ALA A 270 27.62 6.73 10.72
CA ALA A 270 27.41 6.85 12.16
C ALA A 270 26.94 5.47 12.64
N PRO A 271 27.49 4.95 13.76
CA PRO A 271 27.02 3.68 14.28
C PRO A 271 25.54 3.79 14.66
N SER A 272 24.82 2.69 14.46
CA SER A 272 23.46 2.55 14.95
C SER A 272 23.44 2.70 16.48
N GLN A 273 22.60 3.60 16.98
CA GLN A 273 22.36 3.82 18.41
C GLN A 273 20.87 3.59 18.68
N TYR A 274 20.50 2.33 18.87
CA TYR A 274 19.17 1.92 19.26
C TYR A 274 19.21 0.62 20.06
N SER A 275 18.17 0.38 20.84
CA SER A 275 17.90 -0.93 21.47
C SER A 275 16.56 -1.48 20.98
N ILE A 276 16.49 -2.79 20.82
CA ILE A 276 15.24 -3.50 20.53
C ILE A 276 14.52 -3.71 21.87
N LEU A 277 13.22 -3.43 21.91
CA LEU A 277 12.39 -3.62 23.08
C LEU A 277 11.64 -4.95 23.02
N ASP A 278 11.47 -5.57 24.18
CA ASP A 278 10.69 -6.80 24.33
C ASP A 278 9.19 -6.49 24.49
N GLN A 279 8.34 -7.48 24.16
CA GLN A 279 6.88 -7.34 24.24
C GLN A 279 6.36 -6.89 25.62
N SER A 280 7.02 -7.29 26.70
CA SER A 280 6.65 -6.90 28.08
C SER A 280 6.84 -5.40 28.33
N GLN A 281 7.84 -4.78 27.69
CA GLN A 281 8.13 -3.35 27.78
C GLN A 281 7.19 -2.54 26.87
N ILE A 282 6.79 -3.12 25.74
CA ILE A 282 5.96 -2.46 24.72
C ILE A 282 4.48 -2.44 25.14
N ARG A 283 3.95 -3.54 25.68
CA ARG A 283 2.51 -3.72 25.95
C ARG A 283 1.88 -2.58 26.76
N PRO A 284 2.50 -2.03 27.83
CA PRO A 284 1.94 -0.92 28.60
C PRO A 284 1.86 0.39 27.80
N LEU A 285 2.76 0.59 26.84
CA LEU A 285 2.82 1.80 26.01
C LEU A 285 1.73 1.79 24.94
N LEU A 286 1.42 0.61 24.39
CA LEU A 286 0.44 0.47 23.31
C LEU A 286 -0.99 0.80 23.74
N SER A 287 -1.42 0.46 24.96
CA SER A 287 -2.79 0.73 25.41
C SER A 287 -3.10 2.23 25.42
N LYS A 288 -2.18 3.01 26.00
CA LYS A 288 -2.26 4.48 26.01
C LYS A 288 -2.23 5.03 24.58
N PHE A 289 -1.25 4.60 23.78
CA PHE A 289 -1.06 5.07 22.42
C PHE A 289 -2.28 4.81 21.52
N ARG A 290 -2.89 3.62 21.62
CA ARG A 290 -4.11 3.27 20.88
C ARG A 290 -5.26 4.22 21.20
N LYS A 291 -5.49 4.49 22.50
CA LYS A 291 -6.54 5.40 22.95
C LYS A 291 -6.34 6.83 22.43
N GLU A 292 -5.11 7.33 22.45
CA GLU A 292 -4.78 8.68 21.99
C GLU A 292 -4.91 8.85 20.47
N ASN A 293 -4.70 7.77 19.72
CA ASN A 293 -4.74 7.76 18.25
C ASN A 293 -6.03 7.16 17.65
N ASN A 294 -7.02 6.83 18.48
CA ASN A 294 -8.28 6.19 18.06
C ASN A 294 -8.07 4.90 17.26
N LEU A 295 -7.25 3.99 17.80
CA LEU A 295 -6.90 2.72 17.19
C LEU A 295 -7.55 1.55 17.94
N PHE A 296 -7.78 0.45 17.23
CA PHE A 296 -8.43 -0.73 17.75
C PHE A 296 -7.45 -1.59 18.58
N GLU A 297 -7.93 -2.16 19.69
CA GLU A 297 -7.13 -3.06 20.53
C GLU A 297 -6.98 -4.46 19.95
N LYS A 298 -8.01 -4.92 19.22
CA LYS A 298 -8.02 -6.21 18.54
C LYS A 298 -7.80 -6.02 17.05
N PRO A 299 -7.29 -7.03 16.35
CA PRO A 299 -7.24 -7.02 14.89
C PRO A 299 -8.62 -6.81 14.29
N MET A 300 -8.66 -6.40 13.02
CA MET A 300 -9.91 -6.37 12.26
C MET A 300 -10.66 -7.71 12.43
N ASP A 301 -11.90 -7.66 12.89
CA ASP A 301 -12.78 -8.84 13.09
C ASP A 301 -14.06 -8.70 12.25
N SER A 302 -13.88 -8.26 11.00
CA SER A 302 -14.97 -8.21 10.03
C SER A 302 -15.44 -9.64 9.69
N MET A 303 -16.70 -9.79 9.28
CA MET A 303 -17.19 -11.09 8.81
C MET A 303 -16.36 -11.63 7.65
N MET A 304 -15.93 -10.75 6.74
CA MET A 304 -15.01 -11.05 5.64
C MET A 304 -13.71 -11.64 6.15
N TYR A 305 -13.08 -10.98 7.13
CA TYR A 305 -11.82 -11.44 7.70
C TYR A 305 -11.97 -12.76 8.45
N ARG A 306 -13.03 -12.95 9.26
CA ARG A 306 -13.33 -14.25 9.89
C ARG A 306 -13.51 -15.36 8.88
N LYS A 307 -14.22 -15.07 7.79
CA LYS A 307 -14.42 -16.04 6.71
C LYS A 307 -13.10 -16.40 6.04
N TYR A 308 -12.27 -15.40 5.75
CA TYR A 308 -10.92 -15.60 5.24
C TYR A 308 -10.07 -16.45 6.20
N GLN A 309 -10.07 -16.15 7.50
CA GLN A 309 -9.35 -16.93 8.51
C GLN A 309 -9.80 -18.40 8.51
N ARG A 310 -11.11 -18.66 8.47
CA ARG A 310 -11.66 -20.02 8.37
C ARG A 310 -11.18 -20.74 7.12
N LEU A 311 -11.21 -20.08 5.95
CA LEU A 311 -10.72 -20.64 4.69
C LEU A 311 -9.20 -20.87 4.76
N SER A 312 -8.44 -19.99 5.41
CA SER A 312 -6.99 -20.11 5.61
C SER A 312 -6.57 -21.29 6.48
N ALA A 313 -7.50 -21.87 7.22
CA ALA A 313 -7.27 -23.07 8.03
C ALA A 313 -7.64 -24.37 7.28
N MET A 314 -8.25 -24.28 6.10
CA MET A 314 -8.63 -25.44 5.29
C MET A 314 -7.44 -25.94 4.45
N SER A 315 -7.46 -27.24 4.11
CA SER A 315 -6.46 -27.81 3.20
C SER A 315 -6.67 -27.36 1.76
N GLU A 316 -5.59 -27.28 0.99
CA GLU A 316 -5.63 -26.85 -0.41
C GLU A 316 -6.57 -27.73 -1.27
N THR A 317 -6.70 -29.01 -0.95
CA THR A 317 -7.63 -29.93 -1.62
C THR A 317 -9.09 -29.53 -1.43
N VAL A 318 -9.47 -29.06 -0.23
CA VAL A 318 -10.83 -28.57 0.03
C VAL A 318 -11.07 -27.27 -0.73
N LEU A 319 -10.10 -26.35 -0.68
CA LEU A 319 -10.19 -25.06 -1.36
C LEU A 319 -10.38 -25.23 -2.87
N ARG A 320 -9.66 -26.15 -3.51
CA ARG A 320 -9.80 -26.44 -4.95
C ARG A 320 -11.13 -27.08 -5.35
N LYS A 321 -11.85 -27.70 -4.41
CA LYS A 321 -13.17 -28.31 -4.65
C LYS A 321 -14.32 -27.32 -4.46
N MET A 322 -14.10 -26.22 -3.75
CA MET A 322 -15.12 -25.17 -3.62
C MET A 322 -15.38 -24.54 -4.98
N LEU A 323 -16.66 -24.42 -5.33
CA LEU A 323 -17.10 -23.77 -6.57
C LEU A 323 -17.62 -22.36 -6.33
N THR A 324 -18.26 -22.13 -5.18
CA THR A 324 -18.89 -20.86 -4.84
C THR A 324 -18.58 -20.48 -3.39
N VAL A 325 -18.25 -19.21 -3.17
CA VAL A 325 -18.06 -18.63 -1.85
C VAL A 325 -19.06 -17.48 -1.67
N THR A 326 -20.05 -17.67 -0.80
CA THR A 326 -21.10 -16.66 -0.55
C THR A 326 -20.79 -15.77 0.63
N VAL A 327 -20.47 -14.50 0.42
CA VAL A 327 -20.40 -13.51 1.49
C VAL A 327 -21.79 -12.94 1.71
N ASP A 328 -22.30 -13.07 2.92
CA ASP A 328 -23.55 -12.46 3.33
C ASP A 328 -23.27 -11.18 4.15
N LEU A 329 -23.68 -10.02 3.65
CA LEU A 329 -23.52 -8.74 4.34
C LEU A 329 -24.77 -8.29 5.11
N THR A 330 -25.86 -9.07 5.08
CA THR A 330 -27.15 -8.70 5.70
C THR A 330 -27.05 -8.43 7.19
N ASP A 331 -26.44 -9.34 7.96
CA ASP A 331 -26.22 -9.17 9.40
C ASP A 331 -25.20 -8.08 9.75
N THR A 332 -24.29 -7.76 8.82
CA THR A 332 -23.18 -6.82 9.11
C THR A 332 -23.60 -5.37 8.91
N LEU A 333 -24.44 -5.14 7.90
CA LEU A 333 -24.89 -3.81 7.51
C LEU A 333 -26.22 -3.40 8.17
N SER A 334 -26.87 -4.32 8.89
CA SER A 334 -28.06 -4.06 9.71
C SER A 334 -27.75 -3.50 11.10
N MET A 335 -26.47 -3.40 11.51
CA MET A 335 -26.11 -2.81 12.80
C MET A 335 -26.19 -1.28 12.74
N GLU A 336 -27.07 -0.67 13.56
CA GLU A 336 -27.36 0.78 13.69
C GLU A 336 -26.18 1.68 14.14
N THR A 337 -24.94 1.23 14.05
CA THR A 337 -23.78 2.00 14.50
C THR A 337 -23.19 2.83 13.37
N GLU A 338 -23.38 4.16 13.46
CA GLU A 338 -22.88 5.22 12.54
C GLU A 338 -21.36 5.18 12.23
N SER A 339 -20.58 4.34 12.91
CA SER A 339 -19.11 4.34 12.84
C SER A 339 -18.46 3.20 12.03
N ILE A 340 -19.24 2.23 11.52
CA ILE A 340 -18.68 0.94 11.02
C ILE A 340 -18.76 0.77 9.48
N GLN A 341 -19.45 1.64 8.75
CA GLN A 341 -19.78 1.38 7.33
C GLN A 341 -18.57 1.21 6.37
N PRO A 342 -17.46 1.95 6.50
CA PRO A 342 -16.25 1.68 5.71
C PRO A 342 -15.58 0.33 6.06
N LEU A 343 -15.73 -0.12 7.31
CA LEU A 343 -14.98 -1.24 7.91
C LEU A 343 -15.41 -2.61 7.38
N VAL A 344 -16.66 -2.74 6.93
CA VAL A 344 -17.30 -4.02 6.55
C VAL A 344 -16.65 -4.67 5.34
N MET A 345 -16.08 -3.86 4.47
CA MET A 345 -15.45 -4.30 3.23
C MET A 345 -14.00 -4.76 3.46
N PHE A 346 -13.29 -4.26 4.48
CA PHE A 346 -11.90 -4.64 4.66
C PHE A 346 -11.71 -6.15 4.90
N GLY A 347 -10.88 -6.77 4.05
CA GLY A 347 -10.71 -8.22 3.95
C GLY A 347 -11.36 -8.85 2.71
N TYR A 348 -12.20 -8.12 1.95
CA TYR A 348 -12.74 -8.63 0.68
C TYR A 348 -11.63 -8.94 -0.32
N ASP A 349 -10.60 -8.10 -0.37
CA ASP A 349 -9.48 -8.19 -1.30
C ASP A 349 -8.69 -9.49 -1.09
N LEU A 350 -8.64 -9.97 0.16
CA LEU A 350 -8.09 -11.28 0.50
C LEU A 350 -8.93 -12.41 -0.11
N LEU A 351 -10.26 -12.36 0.07
CA LEU A 351 -11.20 -13.34 -0.48
C LEU A 351 -11.21 -13.32 -2.01
N MET A 352 -11.11 -12.15 -2.61
CA MET A 352 -11.05 -11.94 -4.06
C MET A 352 -9.83 -12.61 -4.68
N ARG A 353 -8.64 -12.40 -4.11
CA ARG A 353 -7.42 -13.07 -4.58
C ARG A 353 -7.54 -14.58 -4.50
N TRP A 354 -8.18 -15.09 -3.45
CA TRP A 354 -8.44 -16.51 -3.30
C TRP A 354 -9.44 -17.01 -4.35
N ALA A 355 -10.51 -16.25 -4.62
CA ALA A 355 -11.47 -16.58 -5.65
C ALA A 355 -10.80 -16.65 -7.04
N VAL A 356 -9.90 -15.73 -7.36
CA VAL A 356 -9.11 -15.79 -8.60
C VAL A 356 -8.13 -16.97 -8.59
N ARG A 357 -7.37 -17.17 -7.51
CA ARG A 357 -6.38 -18.25 -7.37
C ARG A 357 -6.99 -19.64 -7.52
N TYR A 358 -8.18 -19.85 -6.97
CA TYR A 358 -8.87 -21.14 -6.98
C TYR A 358 -10.03 -21.21 -7.99
N ASN A 359 -10.23 -20.15 -8.79
CA ASN A 359 -11.29 -20.05 -9.79
C ASN A 359 -12.71 -20.23 -9.22
N TRP A 360 -12.96 -19.68 -8.03
CA TRP A 360 -14.25 -19.69 -7.37
C TRP A 360 -15.20 -18.66 -7.97
N THR A 361 -16.50 -18.92 -7.86
CA THR A 361 -17.55 -17.93 -8.01
C THR A 361 -17.75 -17.20 -6.70
N LEU A 362 -17.52 -15.88 -6.68
CA LEU A 362 -17.82 -15.06 -5.51
C LEU A 362 -19.27 -14.57 -5.57
N ARG A 363 -20.08 -14.92 -4.59
CA ARG A 363 -21.47 -14.45 -4.46
C ARG A 363 -21.56 -13.50 -3.26
N ILE A 364 -22.09 -12.30 -3.44
CA ILE A 364 -22.19 -11.29 -2.37
C ILE A 364 -23.65 -10.95 -2.17
N LEU A 365 -24.16 -11.10 -0.95
CA LEU A 365 -25.52 -10.73 -0.58
C LEU A 365 -25.47 -9.36 0.11
N LEU A 366 -26.19 -8.37 -0.43
CA LEU A 366 -26.18 -6.99 0.05
C LEU A 366 -27.60 -6.56 0.46
N PRO A 367 -27.89 -6.26 1.74
CA PRO A 367 -29.21 -5.80 2.19
C PRO A 367 -29.54 -4.40 1.65
N MET A 368 -30.78 -4.22 1.20
CA MET A 368 -31.30 -2.91 0.78
C MET A 368 -31.50 -1.94 1.96
N ASP A 369 -31.70 -2.43 3.19
CA ASP A 369 -31.84 -1.58 4.38
C ASP A 369 -30.60 -0.72 4.67
N PHE A 370 -29.41 -1.20 4.30
CA PHE A 370 -28.17 -0.42 4.40
C PHE A 370 -28.28 0.92 3.65
N MET A 371 -29.15 0.99 2.65
CA MET A 371 -29.34 2.13 1.77
C MET A 371 -30.22 3.24 2.38
N LYS A 372 -30.95 2.98 3.48
CA LYS A 372 -31.90 3.96 4.07
C LYS A 372 -31.23 5.19 4.71
N TYR A 373 -29.91 5.21 4.85
CA TYR A 373 -29.15 6.29 5.48
C TYR A 373 -28.70 7.41 4.51
N GLU A 374 -29.26 7.49 3.29
CA GLU A 374 -28.97 8.53 2.28
C GLU A 374 -29.03 9.98 2.82
N ASN A 375 -29.86 10.28 3.82
CA ASN A 375 -29.92 11.63 4.41
C ASN A 375 -28.74 11.95 5.36
N GLN A 376 -27.93 10.97 5.76
CA GLN A 376 -26.66 11.19 6.48
C GLN A 376 -25.46 11.21 5.52
N ALA A 377 -25.62 10.75 4.28
CA ALA A 377 -24.55 10.60 3.29
C ALA A 377 -23.91 11.92 2.86
N GLU A 378 -24.69 13.00 2.72
CA GLU A 378 -24.20 14.34 2.38
C GLU A 378 -23.27 14.93 3.47
N ALA A 379 -23.47 14.56 4.74
CA ALA A 379 -22.64 15.02 5.85
C ALA A 379 -21.23 14.36 5.88
N TYR A 380 -21.05 13.25 5.16
CA TYR A 380 -19.83 12.44 5.18
C TYR A 380 -19.13 12.29 3.83
N ASN A 381 -19.52 13.07 2.79
CA ASN A 381 -19.10 12.84 1.40
C ASN A 381 -19.32 11.37 0.97
N ALA A 382 -20.39 10.75 1.45
CA ALA A 382 -20.61 9.35 1.18
C ALA A 382 -20.98 9.16 -0.30
N VAL A 383 -20.35 8.12 -0.83
CA VAL A 383 -20.43 7.63 -2.19
C VAL A 383 -21.90 7.31 -2.51
N THR A 384 -22.47 7.88 -3.58
CA THR A 384 -23.85 7.53 -4.01
C THR A 384 -23.95 6.02 -4.20
N LEU A 385 -25.12 5.41 -4.05
CA LEU A 385 -25.35 3.97 -4.24
C LEU A 385 -24.64 3.41 -5.48
N ASP A 386 -24.77 4.10 -6.61
CA ASP A 386 -24.16 3.70 -7.86
C ASP A 386 -22.64 3.82 -7.82
N GLU A 387 -22.11 4.86 -7.19
CA GLU A 387 -20.68 4.97 -6.97
C GLU A 387 -20.19 3.97 -5.91
N TYR A 388 -20.99 3.54 -4.92
CA TYR A 388 -20.58 2.60 -3.88
C TYR A 388 -20.49 1.21 -4.48
N VAL A 389 -21.52 0.84 -5.24
CA VAL A 389 -21.52 -0.39 -6.01
C VAL A 389 -20.43 -0.32 -7.07
N LEU A 390 -20.30 0.76 -7.85
CA LEU A 390 -19.22 0.91 -8.83
C LEU A 390 -17.84 0.89 -8.18
N GLN A 391 -17.61 1.54 -7.04
CA GLN A 391 -16.34 1.51 -6.32
C GLN A 391 -16.06 0.12 -5.75
N SER A 392 -17.06 -0.54 -5.16
CA SER A 392 -16.94 -1.90 -4.65
C SER A 392 -16.65 -2.87 -5.78
N LEU A 393 -17.35 -2.74 -6.91
CA LEU A 393 -17.15 -3.51 -8.12
C LEU A 393 -15.82 -3.22 -8.82
N LEU A 394 -15.34 -1.98 -8.83
CA LEU A 394 -14.01 -1.62 -9.32
C LEU A 394 -12.91 -2.17 -8.38
N ARG A 395 -13.16 -2.16 -7.06
CA ARG A 395 -12.31 -2.81 -6.05
C ARG A 395 -12.28 -4.33 -6.24
N PHE A 396 -13.42 -4.97 -6.53
CA PHE A 396 -13.52 -6.40 -6.84
C PHE A 396 -12.88 -6.72 -8.19
N GLY A 397 -13.09 -5.88 -9.20
CA GLY A 397 -12.56 -6.07 -10.56
C GLY A 397 -11.05 -5.89 -10.67
N ARG A 398 -10.34 -5.54 -9.59
CA ARG A 398 -8.89 -5.32 -9.58
C ARG A 398 -8.09 -6.55 -10.03
N PHE A 399 -8.59 -7.74 -9.75
CA PHE A 399 -8.08 -8.98 -10.31
C PHE A 399 -9.07 -9.43 -11.39
N TYR A 400 -8.65 -10.20 -12.40
CA TYR A 400 -9.52 -10.77 -13.44
C TYR A 400 -10.57 -11.74 -12.84
N LEU A 401 -11.46 -11.25 -11.98
CA LEU A 401 -12.56 -12.03 -11.45
C LEU A 401 -13.66 -12.01 -12.49
N THR A 402 -13.71 -13.08 -13.28
CA THR A 402 -14.75 -13.29 -14.29
C THR A 402 -16.00 -13.93 -13.70
N ARG A 403 -15.91 -14.46 -12.48
CA ARG A 403 -16.97 -15.23 -11.79
C ARG A 403 -17.37 -14.56 -10.50
N TRP A 404 -18.31 -13.63 -10.60
CA TRP A 404 -18.90 -12.99 -9.44
C TRP A 404 -20.38 -12.70 -9.66
N GLN A 405 -21.13 -12.58 -8.56
CA GLN A 405 -22.54 -12.20 -8.55
C GLN A 405 -22.82 -11.37 -7.28
N VAL A 406 -23.56 -10.28 -7.43
CA VAL A 406 -24.11 -9.50 -6.32
C VAL A 406 -25.62 -9.69 -6.29
N ASP A 407 -26.16 -10.05 -5.13
CA ASP A 407 -27.59 -10.15 -4.89
C ASP A 407 -28.03 -9.03 -3.94
N LEU A 408 -28.90 -8.16 -4.42
CA LEU A 408 -29.58 -7.13 -3.62
C LEU A 408 -30.73 -7.80 -2.86
N ILE A 409 -30.65 -7.85 -1.54
CA ILE A 409 -31.63 -8.50 -0.67
C ILE A 409 -32.65 -7.47 -0.20
N CYS A 410 -33.89 -7.61 -0.64
CA CYS A 410 -35.01 -6.70 -0.37
C CYS A 410 -35.92 -7.29 0.70
N GLN A 411 -36.42 -6.48 1.64
CA GLN A 411 -37.35 -6.93 2.68
C GLN A 411 -38.81 -6.54 2.39
N ASN A 412 -39.04 -5.62 1.46
CA ASN A 412 -40.38 -5.14 1.10
C ASN A 412 -40.47 -4.73 -0.37
N GLU A 413 -41.69 -4.59 -0.88
CA GLU A 413 -41.95 -4.24 -2.28
C GLU A 413 -41.35 -2.89 -2.70
N LYS A 414 -41.18 -1.93 -1.78
CA LYS A 414 -40.57 -0.63 -2.11
C LYS A 414 -39.08 -0.80 -2.44
N GLU A 415 -38.37 -1.62 -1.68
CA GLU A 415 -36.96 -1.91 -1.90
C GLU A 415 -36.72 -2.67 -3.21
N ILE A 416 -37.66 -3.54 -3.63
CA ILE A 416 -37.57 -4.21 -4.94
C ILE A 416 -37.53 -3.17 -6.07
N VAL A 417 -38.47 -2.23 -6.06
CA VAL A 417 -38.55 -1.18 -7.11
C VAL A 417 -37.29 -0.32 -7.13
N GLU A 418 -36.69 -0.07 -5.96
CA GLU A 418 -35.44 0.66 -5.86
C GLU A 418 -34.27 -0.17 -6.41
N ALA A 419 -34.12 -1.42 -5.95
CA ALA A 419 -33.09 -2.37 -6.37
C ALA A 419 -33.07 -2.59 -7.89
N GLU A 420 -34.25 -2.68 -8.52
CA GLU A 420 -34.40 -2.79 -9.99
C GLU A 420 -33.85 -1.57 -10.74
N LYS A 421 -34.00 -0.35 -10.19
CA LYS A 421 -33.42 0.87 -10.79
C LYS A 421 -31.89 0.84 -10.75
N ILE A 422 -31.32 0.37 -9.63
CA ILE A 422 -29.86 0.21 -9.46
C ILE A 422 -29.34 -0.78 -10.48
N GLN A 423 -29.99 -1.94 -10.56
CA GLN A 423 -29.63 -3.01 -11.47
C GLN A 423 -29.63 -2.51 -12.92
N ALA A 424 -30.66 -1.77 -13.33
CA ALA A 424 -30.74 -1.18 -14.66
C ALA A 424 -29.60 -0.17 -14.92
N LYS A 425 -29.32 0.73 -13.98
CA LYS A 425 -28.25 1.72 -14.11
C LYS A 425 -26.86 1.10 -14.20
N LEU A 426 -26.61 0.03 -13.43
CA LEU A 426 -25.36 -0.72 -13.50
C LEU A 426 -25.23 -1.50 -14.82
N ALA A 427 -26.34 -2.05 -15.33
CA ALA A 427 -26.35 -2.71 -16.63
C ALA A 427 -25.98 -1.75 -17.77
N ASP A 428 -26.44 -0.50 -17.73
CA ASP A 428 -26.04 0.55 -18.69
C ASP A 428 -24.53 0.86 -18.65
N GLN A 429 -23.88 0.59 -17.52
CA GLN A 429 -22.43 0.72 -17.34
C GLN A 429 -21.66 -0.57 -17.66
N GLY A 430 -22.34 -1.59 -18.19
CA GLY A 430 -21.75 -2.89 -18.57
C GLY A 430 -21.63 -3.89 -17.42
N ILE A 431 -22.29 -3.63 -16.29
CA ILE A 431 -22.24 -4.46 -15.09
C ILE A 431 -23.52 -5.32 -15.04
N LEU A 432 -23.42 -6.58 -15.48
CA LEU A 432 -24.59 -7.46 -15.66
C LEU A 432 -24.79 -8.49 -14.54
N ASN A 433 -23.81 -8.65 -13.63
CA ASN A 433 -23.82 -9.72 -12.63
C ASN A 433 -24.52 -9.32 -11.32
N VAL A 434 -25.60 -8.54 -11.42
CA VAL A 434 -26.38 -8.06 -10.29
C VAL A 434 -27.79 -8.64 -10.37
N SER A 435 -28.29 -9.22 -9.29
CA SER A 435 -29.65 -9.75 -9.17
C SER A 435 -30.39 -9.10 -8.01
N VAL A 436 -31.72 -9.06 -8.12
CA VAL A 436 -32.62 -8.62 -7.05
C VAL A 436 -33.28 -9.85 -6.45
N LEU A 437 -33.16 -10.03 -5.14
CA LEU A 437 -33.78 -11.12 -4.39
C LEU A 437 -34.67 -10.54 -3.29
N PHE A 438 -35.80 -11.19 -3.06
CA PHE A 438 -36.72 -10.92 -1.96
C PHE A 438 -36.61 -12.01 -0.90
#